data_AF-A0A3D2NBT2-F1
#
_entry.id   AF-A0A3D2NBT2-F1
#
_cell.length_a   1.000
_cell.length_b   1.000
_cell.length_c   1.000
_cell.angle_alpha   90.00
_cell.angle_beta   90.00
_cell.angle_gamma   90.00
#
_symmetry.space_group_name_H-M   'P 1'
#
loop_
_entity.id
_entity.type
_entity.pdbx_description
1 polymer ?
#
loop_
_entity_poly.entity_id
_entity_poly.type
_entity_poly.pdbx_seq_one_letter_code
_entity_poly.pdbx_strand_id
1 'polypeptide(L)'
;MRALEQADSFREALSAGSADADFSAVTGVDAPLLAGLLQRRAAAGRPAALLLVAPTGRRAESIGAALQCLLPDATVRHLPAWETLPHERLSPSAETVGLRLSVLRDADNWDGSTPLIVTASVRGALQPIAAGLTDAGVVQLDVGSRGHEQGDVVRRLVELAYHRVDMVSRRGEFAVRGGILDVFPPVADHPFRVDFFGDEVDQIRAFSVADQRSLPGEVRSVTLLPSRELLLTESVRERAASLRDRMPGLGTMLEKMSEGIPVEGMESLLPAVADAVLPLVDYLPEGAAVAVVDPERAVTRAMTLSDTNREFLEAAWSAATAGGDSPVDLGAGDFLSLPDLREAASARGGTWWTFSTF
;
A
#
# COMPACT_ATOMS: atom_id res chain seq x y z
N MET A 1 1.86 15.06 -27.34
CA MET A 1 0.88 14.09 -27.87
C MET A 1 0.43 14.41 -29.30
N ARG A 2 -0.10 15.61 -29.60
CA ARG A 2 -0.58 15.98 -30.95
C ARG A 2 0.38 15.72 -32.12
N ALA A 3 1.70 15.84 -31.91
CA ALA A 3 2.70 15.52 -32.93
C ALA A 3 2.81 14.01 -33.22
N LEU A 4 2.65 13.15 -32.20
CA LEU A 4 2.71 11.69 -32.36
C LEU A 4 1.43 11.12 -32.99
N GLU A 5 0.28 11.76 -32.76
CA GLU A 5 -1.00 11.37 -33.37
C GLU A 5 -1.02 11.48 -34.91
N GLN A 6 -0.06 12.21 -35.50
CA GLN A 6 0.08 12.27 -36.95
C GLN A 6 0.66 10.97 -37.54
N ALA A 7 1.43 10.21 -36.75
CA ALA A 7 1.98 8.93 -37.19
C ALA A 7 0.91 7.83 -37.21
N ASP A 8 0.72 7.18 -38.37
CA ASP A 8 -0.28 6.12 -38.54
C ASP A 8 -0.05 4.96 -37.56
N SER A 9 1.19 4.52 -37.38
CA SER A 9 1.55 3.43 -36.46
C SER A 9 1.20 3.75 -35.00
N PHE A 10 1.33 5.02 -34.59
CA PHE A 10 0.94 5.45 -33.25
C PHE A 10 -0.58 5.43 -33.10
N ARG A 11 -1.33 5.93 -34.10
CA ARG A 11 -2.80 5.88 -34.09
C ARG A 11 -3.36 4.46 -34.09
N GLU A 12 -2.72 3.56 -34.84
CA GLU A 12 -3.07 2.14 -34.85
C GLU A 12 -2.83 1.51 -33.48
N ALA A 13 -1.67 1.77 -32.85
CA ALA A 13 -1.40 1.29 -31.49
C ALA A 13 -2.47 1.75 -30.47
N LEU A 14 -2.99 2.97 -30.63
CA LEU A 14 -4.05 3.50 -29.76
C LEU A 14 -5.39 2.76 -29.87
N SER A 15 -5.66 2.00 -30.94
CA SER A 15 -6.91 1.22 -31.02
C SER A 15 -6.96 0.07 -30.01
N ALA A 16 -5.82 -0.33 -29.46
CA ALA A 16 -5.72 -1.36 -28.41
C ALA A 16 -6.08 -0.86 -27.00
N GLY A 17 -6.64 0.36 -26.85
CA GLY A 17 -7.01 0.92 -25.54
C GLY A 17 -7.93 0.02 -24.70
N SER A 18 -8.68 -0.91 -25.29
CA SER A 18 -9.58 -1.82 -24.57
C SER A 18 -9.31 -3.30 -24.82
N ALA A 19 -8.12 -3.64 -25.32
CA ALA A 19 -7.71 -5.00 -25.59
C ALA A 19 -6.26 -5.24 -25.16
N ASP A 20 -5.94 -6.49 -24.81
CA ASP A 20 -4.57 -6.88 -24.50
C ASP A 20 -3.68 -6.64 -25.72
N ALA A 21 -2.48 -6.12 -25.49
CA ALA A 21 -1.55 -5.80 -26.57
C ALA A 21 -0.10 -5.76 -26.10
N ASP A 22 0.80 -6.16 -27.00
CA ASP A 22 2.24 -6.07 -26.81
C ASP A 22 2.79 -4.98 -27.75
N PHE A 23 3.46 -3.99 -27.17
CA PHE A 23 4.01 -2.86 -27.89
C PHE A 23 5.54 -2.92 -27.92
N SER A 24 6.10 -2.92 -29.13
CA SER A 24 7.53 -2.67 -29.35
C SER A 24 7.72 -1.20 -29.73
N ALA A 25 8.36 -0.43 -28.86
CA ALA A 25 8.51 1.00 -29.02
C ALA A 25 9.92 1.48 -28.68
N VAL A 26 10.35 2.58 -29.30
CA VAL A 26 11.61 3.23 -28.94
C VAL A 26 11.52 3.87 -27.56
N THR A 27 12.66 3.95 -26.86
CA THR A 27 12.75 4.56 -25.54
C THR A 27 12.12 5.96 -25.51
N GLY A 28 11.25 6.21 -24.53
CA GLY A 28 10.56 7.49 -24.33
C GLY A 28 9.18 7.60 -25.01
N VAL A 29 8.76 6.60 -25.78
CA VAL A 29 7.40 6.54 -26.37
C VAL A 29 6.38 5.89 -25.43
N ASP A 30 6.84 5.18 -24.39
CA ASP A 30 6.03 4.56 -23.34
C ASP A 30 5.01 5.51 -22.72
N ALA A 31 5.44 6.63 -22.12
CA ALA A 31 4.53 7.55 -21.46
C ALA A 31 3.53 8.22 -22.42
N PRO A 32 3.92 8.74 -23.61
CA PRO A 32 2.96 9.23 -24.58
C PRO A 32 1.94 8.19 -25.06
N LEU A 33 2.37 6.95 -25.29
CA LEU A 33 1.48 5.88 -25.74
C LEU A 33 0.49 5.49 -24.63
N LEU A 34 0.96 5.30 -23.40
CA LEU A 34 0.11 5.06 -22.23
C LEU A 34 -0.91 6.17 -22.01
N ALA A 35 -0.50 7.44 -22.12
CA ALA A 35 -1.41 8.58 -21.99
C ALA A 35 -2.52 8.55 -23.06
N GLY A 36 -2.16 8.27 -24.32
CA GLY A 36 -3.14 8.12 -25.40
C GLY A 36 -4.07 6.92 -25.20
N LEU A 37 -3.54 5.78 -24.73
CA LEU A 37 -4.35 4.59 -24.44
C LEU A 37 -5.38 4.87 -23.35
N LEU A 38 -5.00 5.59 -22.28
CA LEU A 38 -5.93 6.00 -21.22
C LEU A 38 -7.04 6.91 -21.73
N GLN A 39 -6.72 7.85 -22.64
CA GLN A 39 -7.74 8.70 -23.26
C GLN A 39 -8.70 7.89 -24.15
N ARG A 40 -8.19 6.89 -24.89
CA ARG A 40 -9.04 5.99 -25.68
C ARG A 40 -9.95 5.14 -24.81
N ARG A 41 -9.48 4.70 -23.65
CA ARG A 41 -10.30 4.02 -22.64
C ARG A 41 -11.44 4.91 -22.15
N ALA A 42 -11.12 6.12 -21.71
CA ALA A 42 -12.12 7.09 -21.27
C ALA A 42 -13.18 7.33 -22.36
N ALA A 43 -12.75 7.55 -23.61
CA ALA A 43 -13.63 7.77 -24.75
C ALA A 43 -14.52 6.55 -25.07
N ALA A 44 -14.07 5.33 -24.74
CA ALA A 44 -14.84 4.10 -24.90
C ALA A 44 -15.74 3.77 -23.69
N GLY A 45 -15.86 4.68 -22.71
CA GLY A 45 -16.63 4.45 -21.48
C GLY A 45 -15.98 3.43 -20.54
N ARG A 46 -14.68 3.16 -20.72
CA ARG A 46 -13.88 2.31 -19.83
C ARG A 46 -13.16 3.18 -18.79
N PRO A 47 -12.86 2.63 -17.60
CA PRO A 47 -12.14 3.36 -16.57
C PRO A 47 -10.75 3.76 -17.07
N ALA A 48 -10.42 5.05 -16.91
CA ALA A 48 -9.11 5.61 -17.16
C ALA A 48 -8.17 5.39 -15.96
N ALA A 49 -8.14 4.15 -15.46
CA ALA A 49 -7.29 3.72 -14.36
C ALA A 49 -6.17 2.81 -14.87
N LEU A 50 -4.94 3.03 -14.41
CA LEU A 50 -3.74 2.32 -14.83
C LEU A 50 -2.88 1.89 -13.63
N LEU A 51 -2.51 0.61 -13.58
CA LEU A 51 -1.35 0.11 -12.85
C LEU A 51 -0.16 0.00 -13.79
N LEU A 52 0.85 0.85 -13.62
CA LEU A 52 2.12 0.76 -14.33
C LEU A 52 3.12 -0.04 -13.50
N VAL A 53 3.55 -1.19 -14.00
CA VAL A 53 4.57 -2.05 -13.37
C VAL A 53 5.88 -1.93 -14.13
N ALA A 54 6.93 -1.47 -13.44
CA ALA A 54 8.28 -1.37 -14.00
C ALA A 54 9.28 -2.26 -13.24
N PRO A 55 10.45 -2.62 -13.83
CA PRO A 55 11.41 -3.48 -13.15
C PRO A 55 11.93 -2.91 -11.81
N THR A 56 11.98 -1.58 -11.69
CA THR A 56 12.48 -0.87 -10.49
C THR A 56 11.59 0.32 -10.14
N GLY A 57 11.64 0.77 -8.88
CA GLY A 57 10.90 1.95 -8.41
C GLY A 57 11.28 3.20 -9.19
N ARG A 58 12.58 3.45 -9.35
CA ARG A 58 13.10 4.58 -10.16
C ARG A 58 12.53 4.63 -11.58
N ARG A 59 12.37 3.48 -12.25
CA ARG A 59 11.78 3.43 -13.60
C ARG A 59 10.28 3.74 -13.56
N ALA A 60 9.56 3.18 -12.58
CA ALA A 60 8.14 3.46 -12.37
C ALA A 60 7.89 4.95 -12.08
N GLU A 61 8.65 5.55 -11.17
CA GLU A 61 8.58 6.97 -10.81
C GLU A 61 8.90 7.87 -12.00
N SER A 62 9.95 7.55 -12.77
CA SER A 62 10.35 8.33 -13.95
C SER A 62 9.24 8.37 -15.01
N ILE A 63 8.56 7.24 -15.26
CA ILE A 63 7.43 7.21 -16.20
C ILE A 63 6.21 7.91 -15.58
N GLY A 64 5.96 7.74 -14.28
CA GLY A 64 4.91 8.45 -13.56
C GLY A 64 5.04 9.98 -13.69
N ALA A 65 6.24 10.52 -13.49
CA ALA A 65 6.51 11.94 -13.68
C ALA A 65 6.25 12.39 -15.13
N ALA A 66 6.64 11.59 -16.13
CA ALA A 66 6.35 11.87 -17.53
C ALA A 66 4.84 11.84 -17.83
N LEU A 67 4.10 10.89 -17.25
CA LEU A 67 2.64 10.80 -17.37
C LEU A 67 1.94 12.01 -16.72
N GLN A 68 2.38 12.47 -15.55
CA GLN A 68 1.84 13.67 -14.91
C GLN A 68 2.03 14.91 -15.79
N CYS A 69 3.17 15.04 -16.48
CA CYS A 69 3.40 16.13 -17.43
C CYS A 69 2.48 16.05 -18.67
N LEU A 70 2.13 14.85 -19.12
CA LEU A 70 1.29 14.62 -20.31
C LEU A 70 -0.20 14.69 -20.01
N LEU A 71 -0.59 14.35 -18.78
CA LEU A 71 -1.96 14.36 -18.26
C LEU A 71 -1.99 15.19 -16.95
N PRO A 72 -1.98 16.53 -17.03
CA PRO A 72 -1.88 17.39 -15.85
C PRO A 72 -2.99 17.19 -14.82
N ASP A 73 -4.19 16.83 -15.27
CA ASP A 73 -5.35 16.60 -14.40
C ASP A 73 -5.39 15.17 -13.81
N ALA A 74 -4.51 14.27 -14.26
CA ALA A 74 -4.48 12.90 -13.76
C ALA A 74 -3.94 12.85 -12.33
N THR A 75 -4.50 11.95 -11.54
CA THR A 75 -3.97 11.57 -10.23
C THR A 75 -2.88 10.53 -10.44
N VAL A 76 -1.61 10.96 -10.39
CA VAL A 76 -0.46 10.05 -10.45
C VAL A 76 0.07 9.78 -9.04
N ARG A 77 0.20 8.49 -8.69
CA ARG A 77 0.70 8.03 -7.40
C ARG A 77 1.72 6.91 -7.58
N HIS A 78 2.80 6.96 -6.80
CA HIS A 78 3.75 5.87 -6.73
C HIS A 78 3.45 5.00 -5.51
N LEU A 79 3.26 3.70 -5.73
CA LEU A 79 3.15 2.69 -4.67
C LEU A 79 4.56 2.14 -4.37
N PRO A 80 5.16 2.49 -3.21
CA PRO A 80 6.45 1.96 -2.84
C PRO A 80 6.36 0.47 -2.51
N ALA A 81 7.48 -0.24 -2.61
CA ALA A 81 7.61 -1.61 -2.15
C ALA A 81 8.11 -1.64 -0.70
N TRP A 82 7.80 -2.69 0.05
CA TRP A 82 8.44 -2.89 1.35
C TRP A 82 9.96 -3.03 1.19
N GLU A 83 10.68 -2.45 2.14
CA GLU A 83 12.12 -2.61 2.28
C GLU A 83 12.47 -4.03 2.78
N THR A 84 11.55 -4.64 3.54
CA THR A 84 11.63 -6.01 4.06
C THR A 84 11.00 -7.03 3.10
N LEU A 85 11.34 -8.31 3.26
CA LEU A 85 10.67 -9.40 2.55
C LEU A 85 9.39 -9.83 3.31
N PRO A 86 8.36 -10.36 2.62
CA PRO A 86 7.11 -10.79 3.25
C PRO A 86 7.28 -11.68 4.49
N HIS A 87 8.25 -12.60 4.49
CA HIS A 87 8.46 -13.57 5.57
C HIS A 87 9.54 -13.17 6.58
N GLU A 88 10.14 -11.99 6.39
CA GLU A 88 11.15 -11.46 7.29
C GLU A 88 10.49 -11.00 8.60
N ARG A 89 11.09 -11.33 9.74
CA ARG A 89 10.59 -10.90 11.07
C ARG A 89 10.96 -9.46 11.40
N LEU A 90 10.83 -8.59 10.41
CA LEU A 90 11.08 -7.17 10.50
C LEU A 90 9.91 -6.46 9.82
N SER A 91 9.35 -5.45 10.47
CA SER A 91 8.25 -4.71 9.87
C SER A 91 8.80 -3.82 8.75
N PRO A 92 8.04 -3.59 7.67
CA PRO A 92 8.32 -2.45 6.80
C PRO A 92 8.23 -1.14 7.60
N SER A 93 8.84 -0.08 7.08
CA SER A 93 8.76 1.22 7.75
C SER A 93 7.31 1.73 7.77
N ALA A 94 6.90 2.36 8.87
CA ALA A 94 5.55 2.93 8.98
C ALA A 94 5.29 3.97 7.88
N GLU A 95 6.33 4.69 7.43
CA GLU A 95 6.23 5.64 6.32
C GLU A 95 5.92 4.95 4.99
N THR A 96 6.65 3.89 4.63
CA THR A 96 6.37 3.10 3.42
C THR A 96 4.97 2.51 3.45
N VAL A 97 4.54 1.97 4.59
CA VAL A 97 3.17 1.48 4.76
C VAL A 97 2.14 2.61 4.62
N GLY A 98 2.38 3.76 5.26
CA GLY A 98 1.51 4.92 5.16
C GLY A 98 1.32 5.41 3.73
N LEU A 99 2.40 5.48 2.95
CA LEU A 99 2.37 5.85 1.54
C LEU A 99 1.63 4.81 0.69
N ARG A 100 1.78 3.51 1.01
CA ARG A 100 1.01 2.46 0.33
C ARG A 100 -0.48 2.61 0.61
N LEU A 101 -0.86 2.73 1.88
CA LEU A 101 -2.26 2.88 2.30
C LEU A 101 -2.90 4.16 1.76
N SER A 102 -2.14 5.26 1.62
CA SER A 102 -2.67 6.47 0.99
C SER A 102 -2.95 6.25 -0.50
N VAL A 103 -2.10 5.50 -1.22
CA VAL A 103 -2.34 5.13 -2.62
C VAL A 103 -3.58 4.25 -2.75
N LEU A 104 -3.74 3.23 -1.90
CA LEU A 104 -4.91 2.35 -1.94
C LEU A 104 -6.20 3.14 -1.65
N ARG A 105 -6.14 4.07 -0.69
CA ARG A 105 -7.27 4.94 -0.37
C ARG A 105 -7.61 5.92 -1.49
N ASP A 106 -6.61 6.50 -2.15
CA ASP A 106 -6.83 7.37 -3.32
C ASP A 106 -7.50 6.59 -4.46
N ALA A 107 -7.14 5.31 -4.63
CA ALA A 107 -7.76 4.43 -5.63
C ALA A 107 -9.21 4.05 -5.27
N ASP A 108 -9.49 3.80 -3.99
CA ASP A 108 -10.83 3.48 -3.47
C ASP A 108 -11.79 4.67 -3.57
N ASN A 109 -11.31 5.89 -3.30
CA ASN A 109 -12.11 7.12 -3.40
C ASN A 109 -12.19 7.70 -4.82
N TRP A 110 -11.62 7.03 -5.82
CA TRP A 110 -11.58 7.55 -7.18
C TRP A 110 -12.97 7.54 -7.83
N ASP A 111 -13.43 8.72 -8.26
CA ASP A 111 -14.77 8.94 -8.80
C ASP A 111 -14.88 8.84 -10.33
N GLY A 112 -13.76 8.60 -11.01
CA GLY A 112 -13.72 8.52 -12.48
C GLY A 112 -13.57 9.86 -13.22
N SER A 113 -13.55 11.00 -12.50
CA SER A 113 -13.55 12.32 -13.12
C SER A 113 -12.25 12.65 -13.87
N THR A 114 -11.12 12.17 -13.36
CA THR A 114 -9.79 12.29 -13.99
C THR A 114 -9.08 10.93 -14.04
N PRO A 115 -8.08 10.74 -14.91
CA PRO A 115 -7.35 9.47 -14.93
C PRO A 115 -6.64 9.17 -13.60
N LEU A 116 -6.66 7.90 -13.18
CA LEU A 116 -5.89 7.40 -12.03
C LEU A 116 -4.71 6.59 -12.55
N ILE A 117 -3.50 6.91 -12.09
CA ILE A 117 -2.28 6.21 -12.48
C ILE A 117 -1.52 5.83 -11.21
N VAL A 118 -1.49 4.53 -10.91
CA VAL A 118 -0.65 3.95 -9.87
C VAL A 118 0.59 3.36 -10.52
N THR A 119 1.77 3.82 -10.12
CA THR A 119 3.04 3.27 -10.59
C THR A 119 3.68 2.43 -9.48
N ALA A 120 4.24 1.28 -9.84
CA ALA A 120 4.88 0.39 -8.90
C ALA A 120 6.10 -0.28 -9.53
N SER A 121 7.08 -0.63 -8.70
CA SER A 121 8.09 -1.61 -9.11
C SER A 121 7.47 -3.02 -9.16
N VAL A 122 8.11 -3.96 -9.85
CA VAL A 122 7.74 -5.39 -9.79
C VAL A 122 7.58 -5.87 -8.35
N ARG A 123 8.50 -5.49 -7.45
CA ARG A 123 8.41 -5.86 -6.02
C ARG A 123 7.13 -5.31 -5.38
N GLY A 124 6.80 -4.04 -5.61
CA GLY A 124 5.63 -3.41 -5.00
C GLY A 124 4.30 -3.91 -5.59
N ALA A 125 4.28 -4.26 -6.88
CA ALA A 125 3.10 -4.73 -7.59
C ALA A 125 2.75 -6.20 -7.30
N LEU A 126 3.77 -7.03 -7.08
CA LEU A 126 3.61 -8.46 -6.81
C LEU A 126 3.52 -8.79 -5.32
N GLN A 127 3.70 -7.79 -4.46
CA GLN A 127 3.60 -8.00 -3.03
C GLN A 127 2.15 -8.30 -2.63
N PRO A 128 1.90 -9.38 -1.86
CA PRO A 128 0.59 -9.64 -1.31
C PRO A 128 0.15 -8.55 -0.35
N ILE A 129 -1.14 -8.25 -0.32
CA ILE A 129 -1.74 -7.21 0.51
C ILE A 129 -2.87 -7.83 1.33
N ALA A 130 -2.93 -7.60 2.64
CA ALA A 130 -4.05 -8.07 3.45
C ALA A 130 -5.37 -7.46 2.96
N ALA A 131 -6.48 -8.18 3.06
CA ALA A 131 -7.82 -7.62 2.77
C ALA A 131 -8.27 -6.59 3.82
N GLY A 132 -9.24 -5.74 3.45
CA GLY A 132 -9.93 -4.83 4.38
C GLY A 132 -9.16 -3.56 4.75
N LEU A 133 -8.07 -3.24 4.05
CA LEU A 133 -7.24 -2.07 4.38
C LEU A 133 -7.93 -0.74 4.07
N THR A 134 -8.75 -0.68 3.03
CA THR A 134 -9.53 0.51 2.67
C THR A 134 -10.79 0.62 3.53
N ASP A 135 -11.42 -0.51 3.87
CA ASP A 135 -12.62 -0.59 4.73
C ASP A 135 -12.36 -0.11 6.16
N ALA A 136 -11.11 -0.16 6.62
CA ALA A 136 -10.74 0.37 7.92
C ALA A 136 -11.09 1.88 8.03
N GLY A 137 -11.08 2.64 6.94
CA GLY A 137 -11.27 4.09 7.02
C GLY A 137 -10.21 4.77 7.88
N VAL A 138 -10.54 5.93 8.44
CA VAL A 138 -9.58 6.79 9.16
C VAL A 138 -10.17 7.43 10.40
N VAL A 139 -9.28 7.92 11.27
CA VAL A 139 -9.67 8.91 12.29
C VAL A 139 -9.40 10.30 11.72
N GLN A 140 -10.46 11.10 11.55
CA GLN A 140 -10.38 12.52 11.22
C GLN A 140 -10.63 13.33 12.49
N LEU A 141 -9.74 14.27 12.79
CA LEU A 141 -9.88 15.21 13.91
C LEU A 141 -9.70 16.62 13.38
N ASP A 142 -10.73 17.45 13.51
CA ASP A 142 -10.73 18.85 13.07
C ASP A 142 -10.89 19.78 14.28
N VAL A 143 -10.20 20.91 14.32
CA VAL A 143 -10.37 21.89 15.40
C VAL A 143 -11.83 22.36 15.49
N GLY A 144 -12.41 22.29 16.69
CA GLY A 144 -13.81 22.62 16.98
C GLY A 144 -14.81 21.50 16.68
N SER A 145 -14.36 20.35 16.17
CA SER A 145 -15.22 19.17 16.02
C SER A 145 -15.53 18.53 17.38
N ARG A 146 -16.73 17.96 17.52
CA ARG A 146 -17.27 17.33 18.74
C ARG A 146 -17.64 15.87 18.50
N GLY A 147 -17.90 15.12 19.57
CA GLY A 147 -18.20 13.69 19.50
C GLY A 147 -16.96 12.81 19.43
N HIS A 148 -15.79 13.35 19.80
CA HIS A 148 -14.53 12.62 19.83
C HIS A 148 -14.18 12.24 21.26
N GLU A 149 -14.89 11.25 21.83
CA GLU A 149 -14.49 10.69 23.12
C GLU A 149 -13.07 10.11 23.01
N GLN A 150 -12.14 10.62 23.82
CA GLN A 150 -10.73 10.26 23.72
C GLN A 150 -10.50 8.73 23.83
N GLY A 151 -11.29 8.05 24.67
CA GLY A 151 -11.23 6.59 24.79
C GLY A 151 -11.55 5.85 23.49
N ASP A 152 -12.53 6.32 22.73
CA ASP A 152 -12.89 5.74 21.43
C ASP A 152 -11.84 6.04 20.37
N VAL A 153 -11.29 7.26 20.35
CA VAL A 153 -10.17 7.62 19.46
C VAL A 153 -8.97 6.70 19.72
N VAL A 154 -8.63 6.48 20.99
CA VAL A 154 -7.53 5.58 21.39
C VAL A 154 -7.79 4.15 20.95
N ARG A 155 -9.00 3.63 21.18
CA ARG A 155 -9.38 2.29 20.72
C ARG A 155 -9.24 2.17 19.20
N ARG A 156 -9.72 3.17 18.46
CA ARG A 156 -9.61 3.20 17.00
C ARG A 156 -8.16 3.26 16.52
N LEU A 157 -7.29 4.00 17.21
CA LEU A 157 -5.85 4.01 16.90
C LEU A 157 -5.19 2.65 17.08
N VAL A 158 -5.56 1.89 18.12
CA VAL A 158 -5.08 0.52 18.32
C VAL A 158 -5.55 -0.39 17.18
N GLU A 159 -6.82 -0.29 16.77
CA GLU A 159 -7.36 -1.05 15.63
C GLU A 159 -6.68 -0.68 14.30
N LEU A 160 -6.29 0.59 14.15
CA LEU A 160 -5.47 1.11 13.05
C LEU A 160 -3.97 0.77 13.19
N ALA A 161 -3.64 -0.12 14.14
CA ALA A 161 -2.32 -0.66 14.42
C ALA A 161 -1.26 0.36 14.86
N TYR A 162 -1.69 1.47 15.48
CA TYR A 162 -0.76 2.40 16.14
C TYR A 162 -0.24 1.80 17.45
N HIS A 163 1.03 2.07 17.73
CA HIS A 163 1.69 1.61 18.93
C HIS A 163 1.56 2.65 20.05
N ARG A 164 0.95 2.24 21.18
CA ARG A 164 0.86 3.09 22.36
C ARG A 164 2.20 3.15 23.08
N VAL A 165 2.70 4.36 23.30
CA VAL A 165 3.97 4.64 23.98
C VAL A 165 3.81 5.70 25.05
N ASP A 166 4.80 5.83 25.93
CA ASP A 166 4.81 6.90 26.93
C ASP A 166 5.13 8.27 26.30
N MET A 167 5.96 8.28 25.26
CA MET A 167 6.39 9.48 24.55
C MET A 167 6.59 9.17 23.07
N VAL A 168 5.93 9.95 22.21
CA VAL A 168 5.97 9.78 20.76
C VAL A 168 7.32 10.21 20.21
N SER A 169 7.94 9.32 19.43
CA SER A 169 9.26 9.53 18.83
C SER A 169 9.33 9.09 17.36
N ARG A 170 8.47 8.15 16.95
CA ARG A 170 8.44 7.58 15.59
C ARG A 170 7.01 7.58 15.03
N ARG A 171 6.91 7.51 13.70
CA ARG A 171 5.66 7.34 12.97
C ARG A 171 4.94 6.06 13.40
N GLY A 172 3.61 6.11 13.42
CA GLY A 172 2.77 5.01 13.90
C GLY A 172 2.71 4.89 15.43
N GLU A 173 3.26 5.84 16.18
CA GLU A 173 3.17 5.88 17.65
C GLU A 173 2.10 6.89 18.11
N PHE A 174 1.50 6.63 19.27
CA PHE A 174 0.68 7.59 19.99
C PHE A 174 0.87 7.51 21.51
N ALA A 175 0.63 8.61 22.21
CA ALA A 175 0.67 8.72 23.66
C ALA A 175 -0.53 9.54 24.17
N VAL A 176 -1.02 9.22 25.36
CA VAL A 176 -2.15 9.92 25.98
C VAL A 176 -1.74 10.43 27.36
N ARG A 177 -1.97 11.71 27.61
CA ARG A 177 -1.62 12.38 28.88
C ARG A 177 -2.74 13.34 29.28
N GLY A 178 -3.64 12.90 30.16
CA GLY A 178 -4.84 13.68 30.50
C GLY A 178 -5.70 13.93 29.27
N GLY A 179 -6.10 15.18 29.03
CA GLY A 179 -6.85 15.58 27.83
C GLY A 179 -6.05 15.60 26.53
N ILE A 180 -4.77 15.23 26.53
CA ILE A 180 -3.88 15.37 25.37
C ILE A 180 -3.62 14.02 24.70
N LEU A 181 -3.74 13.99 23.38
CA LEU A 181 -3.27 12.92 22.49
C LEU A 181 -2.07 13.43 21.67
N ASP A 182 -0.90 12.83 21.88
CA ASP A 182 0.22 12.97 20.95
C ASP A 182 0.16 11.80 19.96
N VAL A 183 0.23 12.06 18.66
CA VAL A 183 0.17 11.02 17.62
C VAL A 183 1.09 11.37 16.45
N PHE A 184 1.79 10.38 15.91
CA PHE A 184 2.63 10.57 14.73
C PHE A 184 2.07 9.80 13.52
N PRO A 185 1.34 10.46 12.61
CA PRO A 185 0.79 9.80 11.43
C PRO A 185 1.90 9.26 10.51
N PRO A 186 1.68 8.11 9.85
CA PRO A 186 2.61 7.47 8.94
C PRO A 186 3.20 8.36 7.84
N VAL A 187 2.41 9.27 7.28
CA VAL A 187 2.81 10.11 6.13
C VAL A 187 3.07 11.57 6.50
N ALA A 188 3.05 11.91 7.80
CA ALA A 188 3.29 13.26 8.26
C ALA A 188 4.78 13.55 8.44
N ASP A 189 5.18 14.81 8.24
CA ASP A 189 6.54 15.29 8.52
C ASP A 189 6.81 15.41 10.03
N HIS A 190 5.78 15.73 10.80
CA HIS A 190 5.85 15.96 12.24
C HIS A 190 4.69 15.28 12.97
N PRO A 191 4.88 14.86 14.23
CA PRO A 191 3.78 14.43 15.08
C PRO A 191 2.88 15.61 15.48
N PHE A 192 1.64 15.28 15.83
CA PHE A 192 0.63 16.23 16.25
C PHE A 192 0.24 16.00 17.70
N ARG A 193 0.09 17.10 18.43
CA ARG A 193 -0.52 17.17 19.74
C ARG A 193 -1.95 17.68 19.56
N VAL A 194 -2.91 16.86 19.94
CA VAL A 194 -4.34 17.16 19.93
C VAL A 194 -4.80 17.35 21.38
N ASP A 195 -5.25 18.55 21.70
CA ASP A 195 -5.82 18.88 23.01
C ASP A 195 -7.34 18.74 22.97
N PHE A 196 -7.89 17.99 23.92
CA PHE A 196 -9.32 17.74 24.04
C PHE A 196 -9.91 18.47 25.24
N PHE A 197 -11.04 19.12 25.02
CA PHE A 197 -11.90 19.65 26.09
C PHE A 197 -13.20 18.86 26.14
N GLY A 198 -13.22 17.80 26.96
CA GLY A 198 -14.31 16.83 26.94
C GLY A 198 -14.25 15.96 25.68
N ASP A 199 -15.28 16.04 24.84
CA ASP A 199 -15.38 15.36 23.54
C ASP A 199 -15.09 16.29 22.35
N GLU A 200 -14.67 17.54 22.62
CA GLU A 200 -14.31 18.54 21.61
C GLU A 200 -12.80 18.58 21.38
N VAL A 201 -12.38 18.69 20.12
CA VAL A 201 -11.00 18.98 19.74
C VAL A 201 -10.76 20.49 19.86
N ASP A 202 -10.14 20.93 20.96
CA ASP A 202 -9.88 22.36 21.23
C ASP A 202 -8.75 22.89 20.36
N GLN A 203 -7.65 22.13 20.25
CA GLN A 203 -6.48 22.58 19.52
C GLN A 203 -5.65 21.44 18.93
N ILE A 204 -5.09 21.67 17.74
CA ILE A 204 -4.08 20.80 17.14
C ILE A 204 -2.79 21.58 16.89
N ARG A 205 -1.64 21.02 17.26
CA ARG A 205 -0.32 21.59 17.01
C ARG A 205 0.66 20.53 16.55
N ALA A 206 1.47 20.82 15.53
CA ALA A 206 2.65 20.00 15.24
C ALA A 206 3.71 20.21 16.35
N PHE A 207 4.54 19.20 16.64
CA PHE A 207 5.65 19.34 17.60
C PHE A 207 6.93 18.62 17.13
N SER A 208 8.07 19.04 17.68
CA SER A 208 9.37 18.42 17.38
C SER A 208 9.58 17.19 18.26
N VAL A 209 9.97 16.07 17.65
CA VAL A 209 10.30 14.83 18.39
C VAL A 209 11.52 15.00 19.30
N ALA A 210 12.44 15.90 18.96
CA ALA A 210 13.73 16.06 19.63
C ALA A 210 13.60 16.72 21.02
N ASP A 211 12.70 17.69 21.15
CA ASP A 211 12.52 18.49 22.37
C ASP A 211 11.07 18.52 22.87
N GLN A 212 10.14 17.87 22.15
CA GLN A 212 8.72 17.74 22.50
C GLN A 212 7.98 19.08 22.58
N ARG A 213 8.52 20.11 21.89
CA ARG A 213 7.95 21.46 21.84
C ARG A 213 7.13 21.67 20.58
N SER A 214 6.04 22.42 20.70
CA SER A 214 5.21 22.79 19.56
C SER A 214 6.00 23.58 18.52
N LEU A 215 5.79 23.25 17.26
CA LEU A 215 6.30 23.99 16.12
C LEU A 215 5.37 25.16 15.78
N PRO A 216 5.89 26.23 15.16
CA PRO A 216 5.05 27.31 14.67
C PRO A 216 4.18 26.83 13.50
N GLY A 217 2.97 27.38 13.38
CA GLY A 217 2.01 27.05 12.32
C GLY A 217 0.63 26.74 12.88
N GLU A 218 -0.40 27.00 12.08
CA GLU A 218 -1.78 26.61 12.38
C GLU A 218 -2.03 25.23 11.78
N VAL A 219 -2.54 24.28 12.57
CA VAL A 219 -3.02 22.97 12.11
C VAL A 219 -4.51 22.92 12.40
N ARG A 220 -5.33 22.83 11.34
CA ARG A 220 -6.79 22.79 11.47
C ARG A 220 -7.36 21.39 11.57
N SER A 221 -6.62 20.41 11.06
CA SER A 221 -7.10 19.05 10.91
C SER A 221 -5.95 18.07 10.91
N VAL A 222 -6.20 16.85 11.38
CA VAL A 222 -5.31 15.70 11.20
C VAL A 222 -6.10 14.48 10.77
N THR A 223 -5.58 13.76 9.77
CA THR A 223 -6.12 12.49 9.28
C THR A 223 -5.17 11.37 9.66
N LEU A 224 -5.67 10.37 10.39
CA LEU A 224 -4.90 9.24 10.87
C LEU A 224 -5.29 7.99 10.08
N LEU A 225 -4.48 7.68 9.07
CA LEU A 225 -4.52 6.42 8.31
C LEU A 225 -3.98 5.27 9.17
N PRO A 226 -4.30 4.00 8.84
CA PRO A 226 -3.65 2.87 9.49
C PRO A 226 -2.12 2.96 9.38
N SER A 227 -1.42 2.46 10.40
CA SER A 227 0.05 2.50 10.46
C SER A 227 0.73 1.20 10.08
N ARG A 228 -0.03 0.13 9.80
CA ARG A 228 0.46 -1.18 9.36
C ARG A 228 -0.48 -1.77 8.30
N GLU A 229 0.04 -2.68 7.48
CA GLU A 229 -0.72 -3.44 6.47
C GLU A 229 -1.31 -4.74 7.02
N LEU A 230 -1.00 -5.09 8.27
CA LEU A 230 -1.74 -6.11 9.03
C LEU A 230 -2.46 -5.40 10.17
N LEU A 231 -3.78 -5.28 10.07
CA LEU A 231 -4.60 -4.67 11.12
C LEU A 231 -4.99 -5.73 12.14
N LEU A 232 -4.97 -5.38 13.43
CA LEU A 232 -5.35 -6.30 14.52
C LEU A 232 -6.87 -6.27 14.72
N THR A 233 -7.61 -6.62 13.67
CA THR A 233 -9.07 -6.83 13.74
C THR A 233 -9.41 -7.98 14.69
N GLU A 234 -10.66 -8.07 15.12
CA GLU A 234 -11.07 -9.15 16.02
C GLU A 234 -10.76 -10.54 15.43
N SER A 235 -11.00 -10.75 14.14
CA SER A 235 -10.68 -12.03 13.49
C SER A 235 -9.18 -12.34 13.49
N VAL A 236 -8.33 -11.35 13.21
CA VAL A 236 -6.86 -11.49 13.26
C VAL A 236 -6.40 -11.85 14.67
N ARG A 237 -6.99 -11.21 15.71
CA ARG A 237 -6.67 -11.46 17.12
C ARG A 237 -7.06 -12.87 17.55
N GLU A 238 -8.25 -13.33 17.16
CA GLU A 238 -8.73 -14.69 17.42
C GLU A 238 -7.84 -15.74 16.73
N ARG A 239 -7.48 -15.53 15.46
CA ARG A 239 -6.53 -16.41 14.75
C ARG A 239 -5.18 -16.44 15.42
N ALA A 240 -4.62 -15.28 15.82
CA ALA A 240 -3.37 -15.21 16.55
C ALA A 240 -3.41 -16.01 17.87
N ALA A 241 -4.50 -15.89 18.65
CA ALA A 241 -4.70 -16.66 19.87
C ALA A 241 -4.69 -18.18 19.61
N SER A 242 -5.35 -18.61 18.53
CA SER A 242 -5.44 -20.03 18.15
C SER A 242 -4.10 -20.64 17.70
N LEU A 243 -3.17 -19.81 17.22
CA LEU A 243 -1.86 -20.23 16.73
C LEU A 243 -0.78 -20.26 17.82
N ARG A 244 -0.99 -19.55 18.94
CA ARG A 244 0.01 -19.39 20.03
C ARG A 244 0.62 -20.72 20.46
N ASP A 245 -0.22 -21.71 20.73
CA ASP A 245 0.22 -23.01 21.26
C ASP A 245 0.78 -23.93 20.15
N ARG A 246 0.46 -23.65 18.88
CA ARG A 246 0.94 -24.37 17.70
C ARG A 246 2.30 -23.86 17.23
N MET A 247 2.68 -22.64 17.61
CA MET A 247 3.89 -21.96 17.14
C MET A 247 4.67 -21.38 18.32
N PRO A 248 5.26 -22.24 19.19
CA PRO A 248 5.88 -21.80 20.45
C PRO A 248 7.03 -20.80 20.25
N GLY A 249 7.77 -20.89 19.13
CA GLY A 249 8.82 -19.92 18.77
C GLY A 249 8.30 -18.50 18.48
N LEU A 250 6.98 -18.33 18.37
CA LEU A 250 6.28 -17.05 18.17
C LEU A 250 5.25 -16.77 19.27
N GLY A 251 5.23 -17.55 20.34
CA GLY A 251 4.20 -17.47 21.38
C GLY A 251 4.01 -16.05 21.92
N THR A 252 5.10 -15.35 22.25
CA THR A 252 5.06 -13.95 22.73
C THR A 252 4.55 -12.96 21.69
N MET A 253 4.85 -13.17 20.41
CA MET A 253 4.36 -12.33 19.31
C MET A 253 2.85 -12.51 19.15
N LEU A 254 2.41 -13.76 19.08
CA LEU A 254 1.01 -14.16 18.92
C LEU A 254 0.14 -13.76 20.12
N GLU A 255 0.68 -13.87 21.34
CA GLU A 255 0.02 -13.40 22.57
C GLU A 255 -0.26 -11.91 22.49
N LYS A 256 0.76 -11.08 22.21
CA LYS A 256 0.60 -9.64 22.03
C LYS A 256 -0.39 -9.29 20.92
N MET A 257 -0.31 -9.96 19.77
CA MET A 257 -1.26 -9.76 18.68
C MET A 257 -2.69 -10.08 19.12
N SER A 258 -2.93 -11.17 19.85
CA SER A 258 -4.26 -11.52 20.37
C SER A 258 -4.81 -10.50 21.36
N GLU A 259 -3.93 -9.84 22.12
CA GLU A 259 -4.27 -8.74 23.03
C GLU A 259 -4.47 -7.39 22.30
N GLY A 260 -4.29 -7.35 20.98
CA GLY A 260 -4.42 -6.12 20.18
C GLY A 260 -3.18 -5.22 20.27
N ILE A 261 -2.02 -5.76 20.60
CA ILE A 261 -0.76 -5.02 20.73
C ILE A 261 0.08 -5.27 19.46
N PRO A 262 0.31 -4.24 18.62
CA PRO A 262 1.20 -4.37 17.46
C PRO A 262 2.63 -4.70 17.86
N VAL A 263 3.27 -5.57 17.09
CA VAL A 263 4.63 -6.08 17.35
C VAL A 263 5.46 -6.09 16.08
N GLU A 264 6.77 -5.94 16.26
CA GLU A 264 7.72 -5.90 15.14
C GLU A 264 7.74 -7.23 14.37
N GLY A 265 7.59 -7.17 13.05
CA GLY A 265 7.61 -8.33 12.16
C GLY A 265 6.32 -9.15 12.13
N MET A 266 5.22 -8.66 12.71
CA MET A 266 3.92 -9.36 12.67
C MET A 266 3.39 -9.56 11.25
N GLU A 267 3.81 -8.72 10.30
CA GLU A 267 3.48 -8.84 8.88
C GLU A 267 3.95 -10.18 8.28
N SER A 268 4.98 -10.83 8.87
CA SER A 268 5.40 -12.18 8.47
C SER A 268 4.37 -13.28 8.73
N LEU A 269 3.35 -12.98 9.55
CA LEU A 269 2.22 -13.86 9.82
C LEU A 269 0.98 -13.52 8.99
N LEU A 270 1.06 -12.52 8.10
CA LEU A 270 -0.07 -12.08 7.26
C LEU A 270 -0.85 -13.26 6.64
N PRO A 271 -0.25 -14.23 5.94
CA PRO A 271 -1.00 -15.35 5.36
C PRO A 271 -1.67 -16.27 6.39
N ALA A 272 -1.17 -16.29 7.63
CA ALA A 272 -1.70 -17.13 8.69
C ALA A 272 -2.86 -16.50 9.45
N VAL A 273 -2.89 -15.17 9.55
CA VAL A 273 -3.84 -14.46 10.41
C VAL A 273 -4.78 -13.51 9.69
N ALA A 274 -4.43 -13.01 8.50
CA ALA A 274 -5.31 -12.15 7.71
C ALA A 274 -6.55 -12.92 7.21
N ASP A 275 -7.67 -12.22 7.01
CA ASP A 275 -8.89 -12.82 6.49
C ASP A 275 -8.72 -13.33 5.06
N ALA A 276 -8.01 -12.56 4.24
CA ALA A 276 -7.61 -12.91 2.90
C ALA A 276 -6.36 -12.11 2.52
N VAL A 277 -5.66 -12.63 1.52
CA VAL A 277 -4.50 -11.99 0.89
C VAL A 277 -4.87 -11.70 -0.56
N LEU A 278 -4.76 -10.44 -0.95
CA LEU A 278 -5.24 -9.94 -2.23
C LEU A 278 -4.08 -9.42 -3.09
N PRO A 279 -4.17 -9.57 -4.43
CA PRO A 279 -3.30 -8.86 -5.35
C PRO A 279 -3.58 -7.35 -5.34
N LEU A 280 -2.59 -6.53 -5.70
CA LEU A 280 -2.75 -5.08 -5.75
C LEU A 280 -3.92 -4.61 -6.63
N VAL A 281 -4.23 -5.33 -7.72
CA VAL A 281 -5.31 -4.97 -8.64
C VAL A 281 -6.71 -5.05 -8.00
N ASP A 282 -6.87 -5.76 -6.88
CA ASP A 282 -8.13 -5.81 -6.14
C ASP A 282 -8.46 -4.48 -5.45
N TYR A 283 -7.43 -3.70 -5.14
CA TYR A 283 -7.54 -2.35 -4.57
C TYR A 283 -7.66 -1.25 -5.62
N LEU A 284 -7.66 -1.59 -6.91
CA LEU A 284 -7.83 -0.64 -8.00
C LEU A 284 -9.25 -0.67 -8.55
N PRO A 285 -9.72 0.42 -9.20
CA PRO A 285 -11.02 0.44 -9.86
C PRO A 285 -11.22 -0.77 -10.77
N GLU A 286 -12.40 -1.39 -10.70
CA GLU A 286 -12.76 -2.51 -11.56
C GLU A 286 -12.54 -2.14 -13.03
N GLY A 287 -11.95 -3.04 -13.81
CA GLY A 287 -11.61 -2.80 -15.20
C GLY A 287 -10.33 -2.01 -15.42
N ALA A 288 -9.55 -1.64 -14.40
CA ALA A 288 -8.26 -0.95 -14.57
C ALA A 288 -7.31 -1.67 -15.54
N ALA A 289 -6.54 -0.90 -16.30
CA ALA A 289 -5.49 -1.45 -17.16
C ALA A 289 -4.21 -1.72 -16.35
N VAL A 290 -3.44 -2.72 -16.76
CA VAL A 290 -2.09 -3.01 -16.24
C VAL A 290 -1.10 -2.89 -17.39
N ALA A 291 -0.05 -2.10 -17.21
CA ALA A 291 1.04 -1.97 -18.17
C ALA A 291 2.36 -2.46 -17.56
N VAL A 292 2.96 -3.48 -18.15
CA VAL A 292 4.30 -3.94 -17.78
C VAL A 292 5.33 -3.36 -18.75
N VAL A 293 6.18 -2.48 -18.25
CA VAL A 293 7.29 -1.91 -19.04
C VAL A 293 8.55 -2.73 -18.87
N ASP A 294 9.35 -2.81 -19.92
CA ASP A 294 10.57 -3.62 -19.99
C ASP A 294 10.31 -5.08 -19.55
N PRO A 295 9.38 -5.82 -20.20
CA PRO A 295 8.80 -7.06 -19.68
C PRO A 295 9.83 -8.15 -19.39
N GLU A 296 10.87 -8.33 -20.20
CA GLU A 296 11.92 -9.33 -19.93
C GLU A 296 12.65 -9.06 -18.61
N ARG A 297 12.98 -7.79 -18.34
CA ARG A 297 13.60 -7.36 -17.09
C ARG A 297 12.62 -7.49 -15.93
N ALA A 298 11.34 -7.21 -16.15
CA ALA A 298 10.30 -7.36 -15.15
C ALA A 298 10.12 -8.84 -14.74
N VAL A 299 10.06 -9.75 -15.71
CA VAL A 299 9.99 -11.21 -15.50
C VAL A 299 11.21 -11.71 -14.74
N THR A 300 12.41 -11.31 -15.18
CA THR A 300 13.67 -11.70 -14.51
C THR A 300 13.65 -11.23 -13.05
N ARG A 301 13.21 -9.99 -12.80
CA ARG A 301 13.12 -9.43 -11.45
C ARG A 301 12.10 -10.18 -10.58
N ALA A 302 10.96 -10.56 -11.14
CA ALA A 302 9.92 -11.33 -10.45
C ALA A 302 10.45 -12.71 -10.03
N MET A 303 11.14 -13.42 -10.94
CA MET A 303 11.76 -14.71 -10.65
C MET A 303 12.79 -14.60 -9.53
N THR A 304 13.72 -13.63 -9.62
CA THR A 304 14.73 -13.41 -8.57
C THR A 304 14.10 -13.08 -7.21
N LEU A 305 13.01 -12.29 -7.19
CA LEU A 305 12.30 -11.96 -5.95
C LEU A 305 11.67 -13.19 -5.32
N SER A 306 11.03 -14.06 -6.11
CA SER A 306 10.44 -15.31 -5.64
C SER A 306 11.50 -16.26 -5.08
N ASP A 307 12.62 -16.42 -5.79
CA ASP A 307 13.74 -17.25 -5.33
C ASP A 307 14.35 -16.74 -4.02
N THR A 308 14.62 -15.43 -3.94
CA THR A 308 15.12 -14.82 -2.70
C THR A 308 14.11 -14.98 -1.56
N ASN A 309 12.81 -14.76 -1.81
CA ASN A 309 11.80 -14.88 -0.76
C ASN A 309 11.72 -16.30 -0.18
N ARG A 310 11.80 -17.31 -1.06
CA ARG A 310 11.81 -18.72 -0.66
C ARG A 310 13.04 -19.09 0.15
N GLU A 311 14.23 -18.65 -0.26
CA GLU A 311 15.46 -18.85 0.52
C GLU A 311 15.36 -18.24 1.93
N PHE A 312 14.77 -17.05 2.04
CA PHE A 312 14.54 -16.39 3.34
C PHE A 312 13.47 -17.09 4.18
N LEU A 313 12.37 -17.54 3.57
CA LEU A 313 11.32 -18.29 4.24
C LEU A 313 11.90 -19.57 4.87
N GLU A 314 12.63 -20.35 4.08
CA GLU A 314 13.28 -21.58 4.54
C GLU A 314 14.25 -21.29 5.70
N ALA A 315 15.08 -20.25 5.59
CA ALA A 315 16.05 -19.90 6.63
C ALA A 315 15.39 -19.37 7.92
N ALA A 316 14.41 -18.47 7.82
CA ALA A 316 13.80 -17.80 8.95
C ALA A 316 12.79 -18.70 9.71
N TRP A 317 12.19 -19.67 9.03
CA TRP A 317 11.10 -20.48 9.60
C TRP A 317 11.45 -21.93 9.91
N SER A 318 12.50 -22.50 9.30
CA SER A 318 13.02 -23.83 9.69
C SER A 318 13.47 -23.88 11.16
N ALA A 319 14.02 -22.78 11.68
CA ALA A 319 14.40 -22.65 13.09
C ALA A 319 13.20 -22.45 14.04
N ALA A 320 12.07 -21.97 13.52
CA ALA A 320 10.89 -21.58 14.30
C ALA A 320 9.99 -22.76 14.66
N THR A 321 9.94 -23.75 13.77
CA THR A 321 9.07 -24.93 13.88
C THR A 321 9.73 -26.09 14.63
N ALA A 322 10.91 -25.87 15.24
CA ALA A 322 11.70 -26.89 15.93
C ALA A 322 11.93 -28.16 15.07
N GLY A 323 12.04 -28.01 13.75
CA GLY A 323 12.24 -29.13 12.82
C GLY A 323 10.98 -29.90 12.44
N GLY A 324 9.77 -29.40 12.76
CA GLY A 324 8.49 -29.92 12.26
C GLY A 324 7.94 -29.12 11.08
N ASP A 325 6.92 -29.66 10.40
CA ASP A 325 6.14 -28.91 9.41
C ASP A 325 5.48 -27.70 10.06
N SER A 326 5.54 -26.54 9.40
CA SER A 326 4.81 -25.36 9.86
C SER A 326 3.31 -25.70 9.92
N PRO A 327 2.63 -25.45 11.04
CA PRO A 327 1.20 -25.74 11.16
C PRO A 327 0.34 -24.83 10.27
N VAL A 328 0.94 -23.84 9.62
CA VAL A 328 0.29 -22.90 8.71
C VAL A 328 1.10 -22.79 7.43
N ASP A 329 0.42 -22.79 6.29
CA ASP A 329 1.02 -22.50 5.00
C ASP A 329 1.33 -21.00 4.90
N LEU A 330 2.58 -20.64 5.17
CA LEU A 330 3.06 -19.27 5.02
C LEU A 330 3.39 -18.95 3.56
N GLY A 331 3.48 -19.94 2.67
CA GLY A 331 3.73 -19.73 1.24
C GLY A 331 2.61 -18.93 0.57
N ALA A 332 1.40 -18.94 1.12
CA ALA A 332 0.30 -18.07 0.68
C ALA A 332 0.61 -16.56 0.81
N GLY A 333 1.66 -16.17 1.54
CA GLY A 333 2.17 -14.80 1.64
C GLY A 333 3.38 -14.53 0.74
N ASP A 334 3.71 -15.41 -0.20
CA ASP A 334 4.76 -15.18 -1.18
C ASP A 334 4.40 -14.05 -2.15
N PHE A 335 5.42 -13.50 -2.81
CA PHE A 335 5.19 -12.64 -3.97
C PHE A 335 4.38 -13.40 -5.02
N LEU A 336 3.33 -12.75 -5.54
CA LEU A 336 2.57 -13.22 -6.69
C LEU A 336 3.48 -13.31 -7.92
N SER A 337 3.15 -14.19 -8.85
CA SER A 337 3.80 -14.17 -10.17
C SER A 337 3.14 -13.12 -11.08
N LEU A 338 3.86 -12.68 -12.13
CA LEU A 338 3.26 -11.82 -13.16
C LEU A 338 2.04 -12.48 -13.85
N PRO A 339 2.05 -13.79 -14.16
CA PRO A 339 0.84 -14.51 -14.57
C PRO A 339 -0.33 -14.39 -13.59
N ASP A 340 -0.11 -14.54 -12.28
CA ASP A 340 -1.18 -14.43 -11.28
C ASP A 340 -1.76 -13.00 -11.25
N LEU A 341 -0.88 -11.99 -11.32
CA LEU A 341 -1.31 -10.59 -11.42
C LEU A 341 -2.14 -10.33 -12.69
N ARG A 342 -1.76 -10.93 -13.82
CA ARG A 342 -2.51 -10.83 -15.08
C ARG A 342 -3.86 -11.52 -14.99
N GLU A 343 -3.91 -12.70 -14.40
CA GLU A 343 -5.16 -13.44 -14.19
C GLU A 343 -6.13 -12.65 -13.30
N ALA A 344 -5.63 -12.12 -12.18
CA ALA A 344 -6.43 -11.26 -11.29
C ALA A 344 -6.93 -9.99 -12.00
N ALA A 345 -6.08 -9.33 -12.80
CA ALA A 345 -6.50 -8.17 -13.58
C ALA A 345 -7.59 -8.52 -14.60
N SER A 346 -7.44 -9.64 -15.30
CA SER A 346 -8.40 -10.14 -16.30
C SER A 346 -9.75 -10.51 -15.67
N ALA A 347 -9.72 -11.16 -14.51
CA ALA A 347 -10.93 -11.53 -13.75
C ALA A 347 -11.77 -10.30 -13.36
N ARG A 348 -11.12 -9.13 -13.20
CA ARG A 348 -11.75 -7.83 -12.92
C ARG A 348 -12.08 -7.04 -14.19
N GLY A 349 -12.07 -7.67 -15.37
CA GLY A 349 -12.34 -7.01 -16.65
C GLY A 349 -11.28 -5.99 -17.09
N GLY A 350 -10.08 -6.08 -16.50
CA GLY A 350 -8.94 -5.24 -16.83
C GLY A 350 -8.34 -5.55 -18.19
N THR A 351 -7.35 -4.76 -18.58
CA THR A 351 -6.63 -4.93 -19.85
C THR A 351 -5.13 -5.01 -19.58
N TRP A 352 -4.42 -5.90 -20.26
CA TRP A 352 -2.99 -6.12 -20.05
C TRP A 352 -2.16 -5.62 -21.24
N TRP A 353 -1.22 -4.72 -20.97
CA TRP A 353 -0.29 -4.22 -21.97
C TRP A 353 1.15 -4.52 -21.60
N THR A 354 1.98 -4.82 -22.59
CA THR A 354 3.43 -4.88 -22.41
C THR A 354 4.14 -3.87 -23.30
N PHE A 355 5.25 -3.32 -22.81
CA PHE A 355 6.05 -2.32 -23.53
C PHE A 355 7.52 -2.75 -23.52
N SER A 356 7.99 -3.29 -24.64
CA SER A 356 9.40 -3.64 -24.84
C SER A 356 10.12 -2.60 -25.68
N THR A 357 11.37 -2.34 -25.33
CA THR A 357 12.31 -1.64 -26.22
C THR A 357 12.92 -2.63 -27.21
N PHE A 358 13.03 -2.22 -28.48
CA PHE A 358 13.73 -2.99 -29.52
C PHE A 358 15.18 -3.30 -29.19
#